data_AF-A0A699Z8Q6-F1
#
_entry.id   AF-A0A699Z8Q6-F1
#
_cell.length_a   1.000
_cell.length_b   1.000
_cell.length_c   1.000
_cell.angle_alpha   90.00
_cell.angle_beta   90.00
_cell.angle_gamma   90.00
#
_symmetry.space_group_name_H-M   'P 1'
#
loop_
_entity.id
_entity.type
_entity.pdbx_description
1 polymer ?
#
loop_
_entity_poly.entity_id
_entity_poly.type
_entity_poly.pdbx_seq_one_letter_code
_entity_poly.pdbx_strand_id
1 'polypeptide(L)'
;MASANDGTLAGYRSVENILEDFLPKEQLDQVQRVLYGGALEQPPIPASVKQTASDSNFDIQHFAISAASEQTRPPRVVRVGLVQNSIQVPTDRRGAAASEQKNTPTVPEPGPAIRSRCGTLIDAAGQMGVQVLCLQEA
;
A
#
# COMPACT_ATOMS: atom_id res chain seq x y z
N MET A 1 -2.78 14.84 26.23
CA MET A 1 -1.97 15.64 25.29
C MET A 1 -1.54 14.71 24.18
N ALA A 2 -2.38 14.57 23.15
CA ALA A 2 -2.11 13.70 22.01
C ALA A 2 -1.15 14.46 21.07
N SER A 3 -0.03 13.82 20.75
CA SER A 3 1.07 14.38 19.98
C SER A 3 0.68 14.51 18.51
N ALA A 4 0.91 15.69 17.96
CA ALA A 4 0.74 16.06 16.57
C ALA A 4 1.43 15.07 15.62
N ASN A 5 0.64 14.34 14.86
CA ASN A 5 0.99 13.72 13.58
C ASN A 5 -0.17 13.93 12.57
N ASP A 6 -0.81 15.12 12.64
CA ASP A 6 -2.02 15.52 11.88
C ASP A 6 -1.70 15.97 10.44
N GLY A 7 -0.96 15.15 9.70
CA GLY A 7 -0.27 15.56 8.48
C GLY A 7 -1.08 15.56 7.18
N THR A 8 -2.32 15.09 7.15
CA THR A 8 -3.09 15.01 5.91
C THR A 8 -4.54 15.40 6.19
N LEU A 9 -5.17 16.16 5.28
CA LEU A 9 -6.61 16.40 5.28
C LEU A 9 -7.25 16.84 6.63
N ALA A 10 -6.69 17.86 7.29
CA ALA A 10 -7.21 18.43 8.54
C ALA A 10 -7.28 17.44 9.74
N GLY A 11 -6.26 16.58 9.89
CA GLY A 11 -6.15 15.61 10.99
C GLY A 11 -6.62 14.20 10.64
N TYR A 12 -7.01 13.97 9.38
CA TYR A 12 -7.49 12.69 8.90
C TYR A 12 -6.46 11.96 8.04
N ARG A 13 -6.43 10.63 8.18
CA ARG A 13 -5.48 9.79 7.46
C ARG A 13 -5.80 9.64 5.97
N SER A 14 -7.07 9.67 5.61
CA SER A 14 -7.56 9.46 4.24
C SER A 14 -8.89 10.20 4.04
N VAL A 15 -9.29 10.35 2.77
CA VAL A 15 -10.61 10.91 2.42
C VAL A 15 -11.70 9.97 2.90
N GLU A 16 -11.47 8.66 2.81
CA GLU A 16 -12.41 7.63 3.24
C GLU A 16 -12.74 7.75 4.73
N ASN A 17 -11.73 7.98 5.58
CA ASN A 17 -11.95 8.17 7.02
C ASN A 17 -12.83 9.40 7.31
N ILE A 18 -12.68 10.48 6.54
CA ILE A 18 -13.54 11.68 6.69
C ILE A 18 -14.97 11.32 6.33
N LEU A 19 -15.17 10.65 5.19
CA LEU A 19 -16.51 10.30 4.73
C LEU A 19 -17.22 9.36 5.71
N GLU A 20 -16.50 8.39 6.27
CA GLU A 20 -17.04 7.44 7.26
C GLU A 20 -17.42 8.10 8.59
N ASP A 21 -16.63 9.07 9.07
CA ASP A 21 -16.88 9.73 10.35
C ASP A 21 -18.05 10.73 10.30
N PHE A 22 -18.29 11.36 9.14
CA PHE A 22 -19.28 12.44 9.02
C PHE A 22 -20.58 12.05 8.29
N LEU A 23 -20.61 10.96 7.51
CA LEU A 23 -21.79 10.57 6.74
C LEU A 23 -22.50 9.36 7.35
N PRO A 24 -23.84 9.40 7.48
CA PRO A 24 -24.63 8.20 7.73
C PRO A 24 -24.43 7.17 6.62
N LYS A 25 -24.51 5.87 6.97
CA LYS A 25 -24.24 4.75 6.06
C LYS A 25 -24.97 4.85 4.71
N GLU A 26 -26.25 5.23 4.71
CA GLU A 26 -27.03 5.35 3.47
C GLU A 26 -26.50 6.45 2.53
N GLN A 27 -26.03 7.56 3.09
CA GLN A 27 -25.43 8.64 2.31
C GLN A 27 -24.02 8.27 1.85
N LEU A 28 -23.25 7.61 2.72
CA LEU A 28 -21.92 7.09 2.39
C LEU A 28 -21.98 6.13 1.20
N ASP A 29 -22.95 5.20 1.17
CA ASP A 29 -23.13 4.25 0.06
C ASP A 29 -23.41 4.99 -1.26
N GLN A 30 -24.21 6.07 -1.24
CA GLN A 30 -24.46 6.87 -2.44
C GLN A 30 -23.23 7.66 -2.88
N VAL A 31 -22.45 8.21 -1.94
CA VAL A 31 -21.21 8.92 -2.24
C VAL A 31 -20.19 7.96 -2.85
N GLN A 32 -19.99 6.77 -2.25
CA GLN A 32 -19.10 5.73 -2.80
C GLN A 32 -19.58 5.24 -4.17
N ARG A 33 -20.90 5.11 -4.38
CA ARG A 33 -21.46 4.75 -5.69
C ARG A 33 -21.12 5.77 -6.78
N VAL A 34 -21.14 7.06 -6.44
CA VAL A 34 -20.85 8.13 -7.41
C VAL A 34 -19.35 8.32 -7.63
N LEU A 35 -18.54 8.32 -6.56
CA LEU A 35 -17.10 8.57 -6.65
C LEU A 35 -16.31 7.36 -7.15
N TYR A 36 -16.64 6.17 -6.66
CA TYR A 36 -15.86 4.95 -6.89
C TYR A 36 -16.60 3.90 -7.71
N GLY A 37 -17.87 4.13 -8.03
CA GLY A 37 -18.72 3.16 -8.72
C GLY A 37 -19.41 2.15 -7.80
N GLY A 38 -19.17 2.21 -6.48
CA GLY A 38 -19.79 1.36 -5.47
C GLY A 38 -18.81 0.96 -4.37
N ALA A 39 -19.34 0.35 -3.30
CA ALA A 39 -18.52 -0.25 -2.26
C ALA A 39 -17.86 -1.54 -2.79
N LEU A 40 -16.55 -1.68 -2.57
CA LEU A 40 -15.81 -2.89 -2.88
C LEU A 40 -15.84 -3.87 -1.71
N GLU A 41 -15.85 -5.17 -2.03
CA GLU A 41 -15.67 -6.21 -1.03
C GLU A 41 -14.25 -6.13 -0.46
N GLN A 42 -14.13 -6.28 0.87
CA GLN A 42 -12.85 -6.30 1.58
C GLN A 42 -12.61 -7.67 2.20
N PRO A 43 -11.89 -8.59 1.52
CA PRO A 43 -11.66 -9.91 2.06
C PRO A 43 -10.68 -9.84 3.25
N PRO A 44 -10.77 -10.77 4.21
CA PRO A 44 -9.99 -10.70 5.44
C PRO A 44 -8.49 -10.80 5.18
N ILE A 45 -7.73 -9.99 5.91
CA ILE A 45 -6.26 -10.04 5.92
C ILE A 45 -5.81 -10.97 7.06
N PRO A 46 -4.93 -11.96 6.81
CA PRO A 46 -4.40 -12.87 7.82
C PRO A 46 -3.71 -12.12 8.97
N ALA A 47 -3.84 -12.64 10.19
CA ALA A 47 -3.29 -12.00 11.39
C ALA A 47 -1.76 -11.85 11.35
N SER A 48 -1.04 -12.82 10.77
CA SER A 48 0.42 -12.75 10.60
C SER A 48 0.85 -11.55 9.76
N VAL A 49 0.10 -11.25 8.70
CA VAL A 49 0.38 -10.13 7.79
C VAL A 49 0.03 -8.80 8.46
N LYS A 50 -1.09 -8.74 9.21
CA LYS A 50 -1.44 -7.55 10.01
C LYS A 50 -0.38 -7.22 11.06
N GLN A 51 0.18 -8.24 11.71
CA GLN A 51 1.26 -8.07 12.67
C GLN A 51 2.53 -7.57 11.97
N THR A 52 2.91 -8.19 10.85
CA THR A 52 4.06 -7.73 10.03
C THR A 52 3.90 -6.27 9.61
N ALA A 53 2.69 -5.87 9.20
CA ALA A 53 2.36 -4.50 8.82
C ALA A 53 2.52 -3.51 9.99
N SER A 54 2.11 -3.91 11.19
CA SER A 54 2.25 -3.11 12.40
C SER A 54 3.72 -2.98 12.82
N ASP A 55 4.45 -4.10 12.87
CA ASP A 55 5.86 -4.15 13.27
C ASP A 55 6.76 -3.37 12.31
N SER A 56 6.44 -3.44 11.01
CA SER A 56 7.17 -2.75 9.95
C SER A 56 6.57 -1.38 9.61
N ASN A 57 5.54 -0.92 10.34
CA ASN A 57 4.89 0.37 10.15
C ASN A 57 4.50 0.67 8.68
N PHE A 58 3.64 -0.15 8.09
CA PHE A 58 3.03 0.11 6.78
C PHE A 58 1.54 -0.21 6.79
N ASP A 59 0.81 0.37 5.84
CA ASP A 59 -0.61 0.09 5.65
C ASP A 59 -0.84 -1.08 4.72
N ILE A 60 -1.84 -1.88 5.06
CA ILE A 60 -2.30 -2.97 4.21
C ILE A 60 -3.82 -2.89 4.05
N GLN A 61 -4.25 -2.88 2.80
CA GLN A 61 -5.65 -2.93 2.42
C GLN A 61 -5.84 -4.08 1.42
N HIS A 62 -7.00 -4.71 1.44
CA HIS A 62 -7.32 -5.84 0.59
C HIS A 62 -8.73 -5.68 0.06
N PHE A 63 -8.85 -5.58 -1.26
CA PHE A 63 -10.11 -5.40 -1.95
C PHE A 63 -10.30 -6.50 -3.00
N ALA A 64 -11.54 -6.87 -3.23
CA ALA A 64 -11.93 -7.79 -4.29
C ALA A 64 -12.85 -7.10 -5.29
N ILE A 65 -12.52 -7.27 -6.57
CA ILE A 65 -13.36 -6.89 -7.70
C ILE A 65 -13.85 -8.19 -8.33
N SER A 66 -15.15 -8.42 -8.24
CA SER A 66 -15.79 -9.64 -8.74
C SER A 66 -16.47 -9.37 -10.08
N ALA A 67 -16.57 -10.41 -10.89
CA ALA A 67 -17.32 -10.40 -12.14
C ALA A 67 -18.46 -11.42 -12.08
N ALA A 68 -19.49 -11.23 -12.91
CA ALA A 68 -20.57 -12.20 -13.03
C ALA A 68 -20.02 -13.54 -13.54
N SER A 69 -20.58 -14.65 -13.03
CA SER A 69 -20.20 -15.99 -13.50
C SER A 69 -20.58 -16.14 -14.97
N GLU A 70 -19.60 -16.50 -15.79
CA GLU A 70 -19.86 -16.85 -17.18
C GLU A 70 -20.27 -18.33 -17.29
N GLN A 71 -21.06 -18.68 -18.31
CA GLN A 71 -21.49 -20.07 -18.53
C GLN A 71 -20.41 -20.94 -19.16
N THR A 72 -19.56 -20.35 -20.00
CA THR A 72 -18.63 -21.08 -20.87
C THR A 72 -17.17 -20.97 -20.42
N ARG A 73 -16.82 -19.97 -19.61
CA ARG A 73 -15.45 -19.73 -19.16
C ARG A 73 -15.35 -19.79 -17.64
N PRO A 74 -14.33 -20.47 -17.10
CA PRO A 74 -14.07 -20.46 -15.67
C PRO A 74 -13.55 -19.09 -15.22
N PRO A 75 -13.75 -18.71 -13.94
CA PRO A 75 -13.19 -17.48 -13.37
C PRO A 75 -11.68 -17.43 -13.48
N ARG A 76 -11.14 -16.27 -13.87
CA ARG A 76 -9.70 -16.00 -13.92
C ARG A 76 -9.32 -15.04 -12.80
N VAL A 77 -9.23 -15.59 -11.59
CA VAL A 77 -8.93 -14.80 -10.39
C VAL A 77 -7.41 -14.57 -10.31
N VAL A 78 -7.01 -13.31 -10.20
CA VAL A 78 -5.62 -12.89 -10.02
C VAL A 78 -5.56 -11.90 -8.85
N ARG A 79 -4.61 -12.10 -7.95
CA ARG A 79 -4.27 -11.17 -6.87
C ARG A 79 -3.11 -10.31 -7.31
N VAL A 80 -3.34 -9.01 -7.32
CA VAL A 80 -2.34 -7.99 -7.66
C VAL A 80 -1.94 -7.24 -6.39
N GLY A 81 -0.65 -7.03 -6.20
CA GLY A 81 -0.09 -6.23 -5.10
C GLY A 81 0.46 -4.92 -5.64
N LEU A 82 0.03 -3.81 -5.04
CA LEU A 82 0.55 -2.49 -5.35
C LEU A 82 1.31 -1.99 -4.12
N VAL A 83 2.57 -1.62 -4.32
CA VAL A 83 3.45 -1.19 -3.25
C VAL A 83 3.83 0.26 -3.44
N GLN A 84 3.43 1.10 -2.49
CA GLN A 84 3.88 2.46 -2.35
C GLN A 84 4.82 2.55 -1.14
N ASN A 85 5.97 3.19 -1.31
CA ASN A 85 6.95 3.37 -0.23
C ASN A 85 7.48 4.82 -0.19
N SER A 86 8.04 5.20 0.94
CA SER A 86 8.74 6.48 1.09
C SER A 86 10.22 6.25 1.40
N ILE A 87 11.07 7.17 0.96
CA ILE A 87 12.50 7.15 1.27
C ILE A 87 12.65 7.54 2.74
N GLN A 88 13.04 6.57 3.57
CA GLN A 88 13.23 6.77 5.02
C GLN A 88 14.60 7.36 5.39
N VAL A 89 15.43 7.68 4.39
CA VAL A 89 16.76 8.28 4.59
C VAL A 89 16.68 9.78 4.27
N PRO A 90 17.21 10.66 5.14
CA PRO A 90 17.33 12.08 4.86
C PRO A 90 18.03 12.35 3.51
N THR A 91 17.38 13.12 2.65
CA THR A 91 17.85 13.50 1.30
C THR A 91 18.95 14.56 1.31
N ASP A 92 19.23 15.15 2.48
CA ASP A 92 20.32 16.09 2.76
C ASP A 92 21.71 15.41 2.74
N ARG A 93 21.76 14.07 2.67
CA ARG A 93 22.99 13.32 2.41
C ARG A 93 23.45 13.40 0.95
N ARG A 94 23.38 14.59 0.33
CA ARG A 94 24.23 14.95 -0.82
C ARG A 94 25.68 15.05 -0.32
N GLY A 95 26.38 13.92 -0.24
CA GLY A 95 27.85 13.93 -0.12
C GLY A 95 28.51 12.84 0.72
N ALA A 96 27.80 12.00 1.48
CA ALA A 96 28.45 11.06 2.42
C ALA A 96 28.23 9.56 2.12
N ALA A 97 27.74 9.20 0.93
CA ALA A 97 27.70 7.80 0.48
C ALA A 97 28.26 7.59 -0.93
N ALA A 98 28.94 8.59 -1.50
CA ALA A 98 29.71 8.42 -2.74
C ALA A 98 31.09 7.77 -2.50
N SER A 99 31.47 7.49 -1.24
CA SER A 99 32.84 7.10 -0.89
C SER A 99 33.02 5.75 -0.19
N GLU A 100 31.98 4.94 0.03
CA GLU A 100 32.17 3.57 0.56
C GLU A 100 31.76 2.43 -0.37
N GLN A 101 31.07 2.69 -1.49
CA GLN A 101 30.89 1.69 -2.55
C GLN A 101 31.78 2.00 -3.76
N LYS A 102 33.08 2.15 -3.51
CA LYS A 102 34.10 2.18 -4.57
C LYS A 102 34.35 0.74 -5.03
N ASN A 103 33.40 0.17 -5.78
CA ASN A 103 33.52 -0.97 -6.69
C ASN A 103 32.19 -1.15 -7.45
N THR A 104 32.10 -0.46 -8.62
CA THR A 104 31.33 -0.71 -9.86
C THR A 104 30.19 -1.76 -9.89
N PRO A 105 29.08 -1.56 -10.67
CA PRO A 105 29.00 -0.78 -11.92
C PRO A 105 27.86 0.24 -12.03
N THR A 106 28.07 1.15 -12.99
CA THR A 106 27.24 2.14 -13.68
C THR A 106 25.73 1.82 -13.85
N VAL A 107 24.94 1.88 -12.78
CA VAL A 107 23.47 2.03 -12.79
C VAL A 107 23.08 2.79 -11.51
N PRO A 108 22.14 3.75 -11.54
CA PRO A 108 21.57 4.30 -10.31
C PRO A 108 20.74 3.22 -9.59
N GLU A 109 21.42 2.37 -8.83
CA GLU A 109 20.78 1.37 -7.97
C GLU A 109 20.05 2.09 -6.82
N PRO A 110 18.80 1.71 -6.49
CA PRO A 110 18.15 2.18 -5.27
C PRO A 110 19.02 1.86 -4.06
N GLY A 111 19.17 2.81 -3.14
CA GLY A 111 19.99 2.61 -1.94
C GLY A 111 19.54 1.40 -1.11
N PRO A 112 20.44 0.80 -0.30
CA PRO A 112 20.17 -0.45 0.44
C PRO A 112 18.94 -0.37 1.37
N ALA A 113 18.63 0.81 1.90
CA ALA A 113 17.46 1.03 2.75
C ALA A 113 16.13 0.84 2.00
N ILE A 114 16.03 1.32 0.76
CA ILE A 114 14.82 1.16 -0.08
C ILE A 114 14.63 -0.31 -0.42
N ARG A 115 15.70 -1.00 -0.81
CA ARG A 115 15.65 -2.43 -1.14
C ARG A 115 15.21 -3.27 0.06
N SER A 116 15.75 -3.00 1.25
CA SER A 116 15.35 -3.70 2.48
C SER A 116 13.86 -3.46 2.78
N ARG A 117 13.38 -2.23 2.65
CA ARG A 117 11.98 -1.88 2.89
C ARG A 117 11.04 -2.55 1.88
N CYS A 118 11.38 -2.50 0.60
CA CYS A 118 10.65 -3.20 -0.46
C CYS A 118 10.64 -4.71 -0.22
N GLY A 119 11.74 -5.29 0.25
CA GLY A 119 11.80 -6.71 0.61
C GLY A 119 10.71 -7.10 1.59
N THR A 120 10.60 -6.39 2.72
CA THR A 120 9.55 -6.65 3.72
C THR A 120 8.13 -6.50 3.16
N LEU A 121 7.90 -5.51 2.30
CA LEU A 121 6.59 -5.29 1.65
C LEU A 121 6.26 -6.42 0.66
N ILE A 122 7.25 -6.88 -0.10
CA ILE A 122 7.11 -7.99 -1.05
C ILE A 122 6.87 -9.30 -0.30
N ASP A 123 7.56 -9.54 0.82
CA ASP A 123 7.36 -10.73 1.65
C ASP A 123 5.93 -10.77 2.21
N ALA A 124 5.42 -9.64 2.70
CA ALA A 124 4.03 -9.51 3.15
C ALA A 124 3.03 -9.77 2.01
N ALA A 125 3.28 -9.24 0.81
CA ALA A 125 2.47 -9.51 -0.37
C ALA A 125 2.52 -11.00 -0.79
N GLY A 126 3.68 -11.64 -0.64
CA GLY A 126 3.85 -13.08 -0.86
C GLY A 126 3.00 -13.92 0.09
N GLN A 127 2.94 -13.56 1.38
CA GLN A 127 2.05 -14.21 2.36
C GLN A 127 0.56 -14.04 2.03
N MET A 128 0.19 -12.93 1.38
CA MET A 128 -1.16 -12.70 0.86
C MET A 128 -1.48 -13.50 -0.41
N GLY A 129 -0.49 -14.21 -0.97
CA GLY A 129 -0.62 -14.93 -2.23
C GLY A 129 -0.83 -13.97 -3.41
N VAL A 130 -0.11 -12.85 -3.46
CA VAL A 130 -0.08 -11.98 -4.64
C VAL A 130 0.64 -12.69 -5.78
N GLN A 131 0.07 -12.68 -6.99
CA GLN A 131 0.69 -13.25 -8.20
C GLN A 131 1.51 -12.22 -8.97
N VAL A 132 1.03 -10.98 -9.03
CA VAL A 132 1.66 -9.89 -9.78
C VAL A 132 1.85 -8.72 -8.83
N LEU A 133 3.08 -8.24 -8.67
CA LEU A 133 3.41 -7.13 -7.79
C LEU A 133 4.01 -5.97 -8.59
N CYS A 134 3.57 -4.76 -8.31
CA CYS A 134 4.08 -3.53 -8.91
C CYS A 134 4.65 -2.60 -7.84
N LEU A 135 5.85 -2.07 -8.09
CA LEU A 135 6.49 -1.03 -7.28
C LEU A 135 6.22 0.35 -7.91
N GLN A 136 6.27 1.40 -7.10
CA GLN A 136 6.20 2.77 -7.61
C GLN A 136 7.41 3.14 -8.50
N GLU A 137 7.20 4.13 -9.37
CA GLU A 137 8.27 4.74 -10.18
C GLU A 137 9.33 5.41 -9.28
N ALA A 138 10.58 5.44 -9.76
CA ALA A 138 11.76 5.95 -9.05
C ALA A 138 12.20 7.31 -9.59
#